data_AF-S9TU09-F1
#
_entry.id   AF-S9TU09-F1
#
_cell.length_a   1.000
_cell.length_b   1.000
_cell.length_c   1.000
_cell.angle_alpha   90.00
_cell.angle_beta   90.00
_cell.angle_gamma   90.00
#
_symmetry.space_group_name_H-M   'P 1'
#
loop_
_entity.id
_entity.type
_entity.pdbx_description
1 polymer ?
#
loop_
_entity_poly.entity_id
_entity_poly.type
_entity_poly.pdbx_seq_one_letter_code
_entity_poly.pdbx_strand_id
1 'polypeptide(L)'
;MRKPNTLASLALLALLAATPALAQSRSLDSADIAVQSARLETLRARAAMTPSVTTNATLIEAESLLRQLRQAPTEKRQALNSQLDAALGRLDLEIDSASRFR
;
A
#
# COMPACT_ATOMS: atom_id res chain seq x y z
N MET A 1 -48.91 26.13 17.38
CA MET A 1 -48.26 24.99 16.68
C MET A 1 -47.11 25.53 15.84
N ARG A 2 -45.85 25.25 16.21
CA ARG A 2 -44.65 25.71 15.49
C ARG A 2 -43.86 24.48 15.05
N LYS A 3 -43.55 24.37 13.75
CA LYS A 3 -42.48 23.54 13.20
C LYS A 3 -41.57 24.46 12.39
N PRO A 4 -40.25 24.39 12.61
CA PRO A 4 -39.38 24.17 11.46
C PRO A 4 -38.13 23.34 11.86
N ASN A 5 -38.13 22.03 11.58
CA ASN A 5 -36.98 21.13 11.85
C ASN A 5 -36.34 20.57 10.57
N THR A 6 -36.40 21.27 9.44
CA THR A 6 -35.83 20.79 8.17
C THR A 6 -34.50 21.43 7.79
N LEU A 7 -34.07 22.51 8.46
CA LEU A 7 -32.81 23.19 8.17
C LEU A 7 -31.58 22.53 8.80
N ALA A 8 -31.76 21.75 9.87
CA ALA A 8 -30.65 21.08 10.55
C ALA A 8 -30.04 19.94 9.69
N SER A 9 -30.84 19.32 8.82
CA SER A 9 -30.41 18.16 8.04
C SER A 9 -29.52 18.53 6.84
N LEU A 10 -29.69 19.74 6.27
CA LEU A 10 -28.85 20.21 5.16
C LEU A 10 -27.45 20.66 5.61
N ALA A 11 -27.33 21.19 6.83
CA ALA A 11 -26.04 21.59 7.39
C ALA A 11 -25.14 20.38 7.70
N LEU A 12 -25.73 19.26 8.12
CA LEU A 12 -24.97 18.04 8.43
C LEU A 12 -24.44 17.34 7.17
N LEU A 13 -25.16 17.42 6.05
CA LEU A 13 -24.72 16.83 4.78
C LEU A 13 -23.58 17.62 4.12
N ALA A 14 -23.54 18.95 4.30
CA ALA A 14 -22.48 19.79 3.78
C ALA A 14 -21.13 19.58 4.50
N LEU A 15 -21.17 19.16 5.78
CA LEU A 15 -19.96 18.91 6.56
C LEU A 15 -19.31 17.55 6.21
N LEU A 16 -20.07 16.58 5.70
CA LEU A 16 -19.54 15.29 5.23
C LEU A 16 -18.87 15.36 3.85
N ALA A 17 -19.11 16.42 3.06
CA ALA A 17 -18.49 16.61 1.76
C ALA A 17 -17.13 17.32 1.82
N ALA A 18 -16.72 17.81 3.01
CA ALA A 18 -15.59 18.71 3.19
C ALA A 18 -14.37 18.07 3.86
N THR A 19 -14.15 16.76 3.69
CA THR A 19 -12.86 16.15 4.03
C THR A 19 -12.02 15.85 2.79
N PRO A 20 -11.33 16.84 2.19
CA PRO A 20 -10.00 16.58 1.69
C PRO A 20 -9.07 16.56 2.91
N ALA A 21 -9.24 15.57 3.78
CA ALA A 21 -8.36 15.39 4.93
C ALA A 21 -7.02 14.86 4.40
N LEU A 22 -6.17 15.80 4.01
CA LEU A 22 -4.72 15.71 4.07
C LEU A 22 -4.18 14.35 3.64
N ALA A 23 -4.17 14.11 2.33
CA ALA A 23 -3.05 13.39 1.75
C ALA A 23 -1.80 14.27 1.98
N GLN A 24 -1.31 14.31 3.21
CA GLN A 24 0.00 14.82 3.53
C GLN A 24 0.94 13.90 2.77
N SER A 25 1.45 14.39 1.63
CA SER A 25 2.55 13.75 0.90
C SER A 25 3.73 13.70 1.85
N ARG A 26 3.75 12.67 2.70
CA ARG A 26 4.93 12.30 3.48
C ARG A 26 5.98 11.99 2.43
N SER A 27 6.98 12.88 2.36
CA SER A 27 8.14 12.68 1.50
C SER A 27 8.75 11.33 1.85
N LEU A 28 8.71 10.38 0.93
CA LEU A 28 9.40 9.11 1.05
C LEU A 28 10.90 9.37 1.14
N ASP A 29 11.46 9.10 2.31
CA ASP A 29 12.89 9.23 2.57
C ASP A 29 13.60 7.88 2.38
N SER A 30 14.91 7.92 2.33
CA SER A 30 15.84 6.78 2.36
C SER A 30 15.52 5.74 3.42
N ALA A 31 15.04 6.17 4.61
CA ALA A 31 14.61 5.28 5.68
C ALA A 31 13.39 4.43 5.28
N ASP A 32 12.39 5.02 4.62
CA ASP A 32 11.19 4.30 4.18
C ASP A 32 11.55 3.26 3.10
N ILE A 33 12.47 3.60 2.19
CA ILE A 33 12.98 2.68 1.17
C ILE A 33 13.74 1.50 1.81
N ALA A 34 14.51 1.76 2.87
CA ALA A 34 15.20 0.69 3.61
C ALA A 34 14.21 -0.26 4.30
N VAL A 35 13.13 0.28 4.89
CA VAL A 35 12.04 -0.53 5.47
C VAL A 35 11.38 -1.42 4.41
N GLN A 36 11.07 -0.88 3.24
CA GLN A 36 10.50 -1.67 2.14
C GLN A 36 11.45 -2.75 1.64
N SER A 37 12.76 -2.44 1.57
CA SER A 37 13.79 -3.42 1.21
C SER A 37 13.87 -4.56 2.22
N ALA A 38 13.85 -4.26 3.52
CA ALA A 38 13.86 -5.27 4.58
C ALA A 38 12.60 -6.15 4.56
N ARG A 39 11.43 -5.54 4.27
CA ARG A 39 10.18 -6.27 4.13
C ARG A 39 10.21 -7.23 2.94
N LEU A 40 10.73 -6.79 1.79
CA LEU A 40 10.90 -7.64 0.61
C LEU A 40 11.83 -8.83 0.92
N GLU A 41 12.97 -8.61 1.57
CA GLU A 41 13.89 -9.71 1.94
C GLU A 41 13.27 -10.69 2.93
N THR A 42 12.47 -10.21 3.88
CA THR A 42 11.72 -11.08 4.81
C THR A 42 10.72 -11.96 4.06
N LEU A 43 9.95 -11.37 3.13
CA LEU A 43 8.99 -12.12 2.32
C LEU A 43 9.69 -13.08 1.36
N ARG A 44 10.85 -12.71 0.81
CA ARG A 44 11.70 -13.59 0.00
C ARG A 44 12.13 -14.84 0.78
N ALA A 45 12.60 -14.65 2.01
CA ALA A 45 12.98 -15.77 2.87
C ALA A 45 11.78 -16.69 3.15
N ARG A 46 10.61 -16.13 3.45
CA ARG A 46 9.38 -16.90 3.68
C ARG A 46 8.91 -17.64 2.41
N ALA A 47 8.97 -16.98 1.26
CA ALA A 47 8.68 -17.59 -0.04
C ALA A 47 9.60 -18.76 -0.37
N ALA A 48 10.88 -18.67 -0.02
CA ALA A 48 11.84 -19.77 -0.21
C ALA A 48 11.48 -21.01 0.63
N MET A 49 10.84 -20.84 1.79
CA MET A 49 10.34 -21.95 2.60
C MET A 49 9.05 -22.57 2.03
N THR A 50 8.27 -21.78 1.27
CA THR A 50 6.97 -22.17 0.72
C THR A 50 6.88 -21.80 -0.76
N PRO A 51 7.58 -22.53 -1.64
CA PRO A 51 7.66 -22.18 -3.04
C PRO A 51 6.32 -22.37 -3.75
N SER A 52 5.88 -21.34 -4.47
CA SER A 52 4.74 -21.36 -5.38
C SER A 52 5.10 -20.61 -6.67
N VAL A 53 4.50 -21.04 -7.78
CA VAL A 53 4.74 -20.46 -9.11
C VAL A 53 4.34 -18.98 -9.15
N THR A 54 3.26 -18.60 -8.47
CA THR A 54 2.79 -17.20 -8.42
C THR A 54 3.70 -16.32 -7.57
N THR A 55 4.20 -16.86 -6.45
CA THR A 55 5.03 -16.13 -5.48
C THR A 55 6.32 -15.62 -6.12
N ASN A 56 6.94 -16.40 -7.02
CA ASN A 56 8.13 -15.96 -7.75
C ASN A 56 7.84 -14.79 -8.70
N ALA A 57 6.69 -14.80 -9.39
CA ALA A 57 6.32 -13.71 -10.29
C ALA A 57 6.10 -12.40 -9.53
N THR A 58 5.34 -12.46 -8.42
CA THR A 58 5.06 -11.30 -7.56
C THR A 58 6.33 -10.78 -6.88
N LEU A 59 7.29 -11.65 -6.56
CA LEU A 59 8.59 -11.26 -6.02
C LEU A 59 9.43 -10.47 -7.05
N ILE A 60 9.48 -10.93 -8.30
CA ILE A 60 10.18 -10.22 -9.39
C ILE A 60 9.54 -8.84 -9.64
N GLU A 61 8.22 -8.75 -9.59
CA GLU A 61 7.48 -7.48 -9.69
C GLU A 61 7.86 -6.53 -8.56
N ALA A 62 7.81 -7.00 -7.31
CA ALA A 62 8.14 -6.19 -6.13
C ALA A 62 9.60 -5.70 -6.15
N GLU A 63 10.56 -6.54 -6.58
CA GLU A 63 11.95 -6.12 -6.77
C GLU A 63 12.11 -5.05 -7.84
N SER A 64 11.38 -5.18 -8.95
CA SER A 64 11.39 -4.19 -10.03
C SER A 64 10.88 -2.84 -9.54
N LEU A 65 9.77 -2.84 -8.79
CA LEU A 65 9.20 -1.65 -8.18
C LEU A 65 10.14 -1.01 -7.16
N LEU A 66 10.83 -1.82 -6.33
CA LEU A 66 11.83 -1.31 -5.39
C LEU A 66 13.03 -0.66 -6.10
N ARG A 67 13.52 -1.26 -7.20
CA ARG A 67 14.58 -0.66 -8.03
C ARG A 67 14.13 0.66 -8.64
N GLN A 68 12.91 0.70 -9.19
CA GLN A 68 12.33 1.93 -9.73
C GLN A 68 12.17 3.00 -8.65
N LEU A 69 11.68 2.64 -7.46
CA LEU A 69 11.51 3.55 -6.33
C LEU A 69 12.84 4.20 -5.91
N ARG A 70 13.94 3.43 -5.90
CA ARG A 70 15.29 3.92 -5.58
C ARG A 70 15.83 4.92 -6.61
N GLN A 71 15.45 4.77 -7.87
CA GLN A 71 15.93 5.60 -8.99
C GLN A 71 14.96 6.73 -9.36
N ALA A 72 13.73 6.70 -8.84
CA ALA A 72 12.69 7.61 -9.24
C ALA A 72 12.86 9.04 -8.67
N PRO A 73 12.45 10.06 -9.44
CA PRO A 73 12.32 11.42 -8.93
C PRO A 73 11.22 11.48 -7.86
N THR A 74 11.33 12.42 -6.92
CA THR A 74 10.47 12.54 -5.73
C THR A 74 8.97 12.52 -6.06
N GLU A 75 8.56 13.13 -7.17
CA GLU A 75 7.18 13.18 -7.67
C GLU A 75 6.57 11.80 -7.93
N LYS A 76 7.38 10.83 -8.38
CA LYS A 76 6.92 9.47 -8.72
C LYS A 76 7.07 8.48 -7.57
N ARG A 77 7.84 8.82 -6.53
CA ARG A 77 8.14 7.92 -5.41
C ARG A 77 6.89 7.49 -4.65
N GLN A 78 5.95 8.40 -4.41
CA GLN A 78 4.72 8.06 -3.68
C GLN A 78 3.88 7.02 -4.43
N ALA A 79 3.70 7.21 -5.74
CA ALA A 79 2.98 6.26 -6.58
C ALA A 79 3.70 4.89 -6.62
N LEU A 80 5.01 4.89 -6.85
CA LEU A 80 5.81 3.66 -6.86
C LEU A 80 5.81 2.93 -5.52
N ASN A 81 5.85 3.66 -4.40
CA ASN A 81 5.75 3.07 -3.08
C ASN A 81 4.38 2.43 -2.85
N SER A 82 3.29 3.08 -3.26
CA SER A 82 1.95 2.49 -3.15
C SER A 82 1.80 1.20 -3.98
N GLN A 83 2.41 1.17 -5.17
CA GLN A 83 2.45 -0.04 -6.01
C GLN A 83 3.30 -1.14 -5.36
N LEU A 84 4.44 -0.77 -4.78
CA LEU A 84 5.31 -1.70 -4.05
C LEU A 84 4.60 -2.27 -2.83
N ASP A 85 3.92 -1.44 -2.02
CA ASP A 85 3.14 -1.88 -0.87
C ASP A 85 2.02 -2.86 -1.28
N ALA A 86 1.32 -2.59 -2.39
CA ALA A 86 0.32 -3.50 -2.93
C ALA A 86 0.93 -4.82 -3.43
N ALA A 87 2.09 -4.79 -4.08
CA ALA A 87 2.81 -5.99 -4.51
C ALA A 87 3.29 -6.83 -3.31
N LEU A 88 3.86 -6.19 -2.29
CA LEU A 88 4.29 -6.86 -1.06
C LEU A 88 3.10 -7.46 -0.28
N GLY A 89 1.96 -6.77 -0.24
CA GLY A 89 0.73 -7.31 0.34
C GLY A 89 0.20 -8.54 -0.41
N ARG A 90 0.20 -8.51 -1.74
CA ARG A 90 -0.14 -9.69 -2.55
C ARG A 90 0.82 -10.84 -2.30
N LEU A 91 2.13 -10.57 -2.28
CA LEU A 91 3.15 -11.57 -2.03
C LEU A 91 2.95 -12.28 -0.67
N ASP A 92 2.63 -11.51 0.38
CA ASP A 92 2.36 -12.04 1.71
C ASP A 92 1.13 -12.98 1.70
N LEU A 93 0.04 -12.58 1.06
CA LEU A 93 -1.16 -13.41 0.91
C LEU A 93 -0.89 -14.69 0.09
N GLU A 94 -0.08 -14.58 -0.96
CA GLU A 94 0.31 -15.73 -1.78
C GLU A 94 1.17 -16.72 -0.98
N ILE A 95 2.13 -16.25 -0.19
CA ILE A 95 2.94 -17.08 0.70
C ILE A 95 2.03 -17.76 1.74
N ASP A 96 1.15 -16.99 2.38
CA ASP A 96 0.23 -17.50 3.38
C ASP A 96 -0.71 -18.55 2.80
N SER A 97 -1.28 -18.31 1.61
CA SER A 97 -2.13 -19.29 0.93
C SER A 97 -1.35 -20.56 0.57
N ALA A 98 -0.16 -20.44 -0.02
CA ALA A 98 0.69 -21.57 -0.36
C ALA A 98 1.08 -22.41 0.88
N SER A 99 1.23 -21.76 2.04
CA SER A 99 1.60 -22.44 3.29
C SER A 99 0.46 -23.28 3.88
N ARG A 100 -0.80 -22.92 3.59
CA ARG A 100 -2.00 -23.62 4.08
C ARG A 100 -2.35 -24.88 3.30
N PHE A 101 -1.85 -25.01 2.07
CA PHE A 101 -2.06 -26.18 1.22
C PHE A 101 -0.97 -27.26 1.39
N ARG A 102 -0.10 -27.12 2.40
CA ARG A 102 0.97 -28.05 2.73
C ARG A 102 0.58 -29.07 3.78
#